data_AF-A0A661BHN6-F1
#
_entry.id   AF-A0A661BHN6-F1
#
_cell.length_a   1.000
_cell.length_b   1.000
_cell.length_c   1.000
_cell.angle_alpha   90.00
_cell.angle_beta   90.00
_cell.angle_gamma   90.00
#
_symmetry.space_group_name_H-M   'P 1'
#
loop_
_entity.id
_entity.type
_entity.pdbx_description
1 polymer ?
#
loop_
_entity_poly.entity_id
_entity_poly.type
_entity_poly.pdbx_seq_one_letter_code
_entity_poly.pdbx_strand_id
1 'polypeptide(L)' 'MLAEKCIKCGDCMDSCPVDAISMEVNKTLPEFDYRKCIRCLCCHEICPVSAVIFKKSLLSRLIR' A
#
# COMPACT_ATOMS: atom_id res chain seq x y z
N MET A 1 4.39 1.17 4.42
CA MET A 1 4.16 2.52 3.88
C MET A 1 5.15 3.48 4.53
N LEU A 2 5.72 4.41 3.77
CA LEU A 2 6.45 5.57 4.27
C LEU A 2 5.45 6.71 4.44
N ALA A 3 5.01 6.92 5.66
CA ALA A 3 3.94 7.85 5.98
C ALA A 3 4.29 9.29 5.56
N GLU A 4 5.55 9.67 5.77
CA GLU A 4 6.11 10.98 5.47
C GLU A 4 6.13 11.33 3.98
N LYS A 5 6.01 10.34 3.09
CA LYS A 5 5.96 10.56 1.63
C LYS A 5 4.55 10.59 1.06
N CYS A 6 3.55 10.14 1.81
CA CYS A 6 2.19 10.02 1.29
C CYS A 6 1.58 11.41 1.07
N ILE A 7 1.15 11.71 -0.17
CA ILE A 7 0.51 12.97 -0.55
C ILE A 7 -1.03 12.89 -0.60
N LYS A 8 -1.62 11.77 -0.15
CA LYS A 8 -3.07 11.51 -0.17
C LYS A 8 -3.74 11.70 -1.54
N CYS A 9 -3.08 11.30 -2.63
CA CYS A 9 -3.63 11.43 -3.98
C CYS A 9 -4.82 10.50 -4.29
N GLY A 10 -4.88 9.33 -3.64
CA GLY A 10 -5.95 8.35 -3.87
C GLY A 10 -5.62 7.22 -4.86
N ASP A 11 -4.56 7.34 -5.66
CA ASP A 11 -4.25 6.35 -6.72
C ASP A 11 -4.13 4.91 -6.22
N CYS A 12 -3.63 4.70 -4.99
CA CYS A 12 -3.56 3.37 -4.40
C CYS A 12 -4.94 2.76 -4.13
N MET A 13 -5.94 3.58 -3.77
CA MET A 13 -7.32 3.16 -3.58
C MET A 13 -7.96 2.82 -4.92
N ASP A 14 -7.87 3.73 -5.89
CA ASP A 14 -8.50 3.58 -7.21
C ASP A 14 -7.93 2.42 -8.02
N SER A 15 -6.63 2.12 -7.86
CA SER A 15 -5.97 1.00 -8.53
C SER A 15 -6.20 -0.37 -7.88
N CYS A 16 -6.87 -0.44 -6.72
CA CYS A 16 -7.01 -1.69 -5.99
C CYS A 16 -8.13 -2.56 -6.61
N PRO A 17 -7.83 -3.72 -7.23
CA PRO A 17 -8.84 -4.52 -7.92
C PRO A 17 -9.82 -5.25 -6.98
N VAL A 18 -9.59 -5.19 -5.67
CA VAL A 18 -10.34 -5.93 -4.64
C VAL A 18 -10.80 -5.01 -3.50
N ASP A 19 -10.76 -3.69 -3.70
CA ASP A 19 -11.21 -2.68 -2.73
C ASP A 19 -10.65 -2.91 -1.32
N ALA A 20 -9.36 -3.26 -1.24
CA ALA A 20 -8.67 -3.53 0.02
C ALA A 20 -8.10 -2.27 0.66
N ILE A 21 -8.29 -1.09 0.05
CA ILE A 21 -7.69 0.18 0.49
C ILE A 21 -8.81 1.20 0.65
N SER A 22 -8.81 1.93 1.76
CA SER A 22 -9.79 3.00 2.02
C SER A 22 -9.09 4.30 2.45
N MET A 23 -9.67 5.44 2.08
CA MET A 23 -9.25 6.76 2.55
C MET A 23 -10.36 7.40 3.37
N GLU A 24 -10.13 7.58 4.66
CA GLU A 24 -11.02 8.34 5.54
C GLU A 24 -10.55 9.78 5.69
N VAL A 25 -11.49 10.73 5.71
CA VAL A 25 -11.21 12.18 5.84
C VAL A 25 -10.40 12.49 7.10
N ASN A 26 -10.64 11.75 8.19
CA ASN A 26 -9.99 11.97 9.48
C ASN A 26 -8.63 11.26 9.63
N LYS A 27 -8.21 10.46 8.63
CA LYS A 27 -6.95 9.71 8.69
C LYS A 27 -5.86 10.39 7.86
N THR A 28 -4.65 10.32 8.39
CA THR A 28 -3.46 10.87 7.72
C THR A 28 -2.93 9.95 6.63
N LEU A 29 -3.30 8.66 6.66
CA LEU A 29 -2.86 7.64 5.72
C LEU A 29 -4.05 6.78 5.27
N PRO A 30 -3.98 6.18 4.07
CA PRO A 30 -4.93 5.15 3.67
C PRO A 30 -4.84 3.92 4.58
N GLU A 31 -5.98 3.29 4.83
CA GLU A 31 -6.07 2.03 5.56
C GLU A 31 -6.08 0.85 4.58
N PHE A 32 -5.43 -0.26 4.98
CA PHE A 32 -5.30 -1.46 4.16
C PHE A 32 -5.90 -2.66 4.88
N ASP A 33 -6.93 -3.29 4.29
CA ASP A 33 -7.42 -4.59 4.73
C ASP A 33 -6.56 -5.71 4.13
N TYR A 34 -5.55 -6.13 4.90
CA TYR A 34 -4.64 -7.19 4.48
C TYR A 34 -5.31 -8.57 4.36
N ARG A 35 -6.55 -8.75 4.81
CA ARG A 35 -7.32 -10.00 4.60
C ARG A 35 -7.94 -10.05 3.21
N LYS A 36 -8.28 -8.90 2.64
CA LYS A 36 -8.75 -8.78 1.24
C LYS A 36 -7.61 -8.67 0.24
N CYS A 37 -6.47 -8.12 0.66
CA CYS A 37 -5.33 -7.87 -0.21
C CYS A 37 -4.77 -9.17 -0.84
N ILE A 38 -4.89 -9.28 -2.16
CA ILE A 38 -4.36 -10.41 -2.95
C ILE A 38 -2.87 -10.28 -3.30
N ARG A 39 -2.19 -9.24 -2.77
CA ARG A 39 -0.77 -8.97 -3.01
C ARG A 39 -0.39 -8.78 -4.49
N CYS A 40 -1.28 -8.17 -5.28
CA CYS A 40 -1.05 -7.88 -6.70
C CYS A 40 0.01 -6.80 -6.97
N LEU A 41 0.40 -6.02 -5.96
CA LEU A 41 1.37 -4.91 -6.04
C LEU A 41 0.94 -3.68 -6.85
N CYS A 42 -0.27 -3.60 -7.39
CA CYS A 42 -0.73 -2.42 -8.16
C CYS A 42 -0.57 -1.10 -7.38
N CYS A 43 -0.91 -1.09 -6.09
CA CYS A 43 -0.74 0.08 -5.23
C CYS A 43 0.73 0.49 -5.01
N HIS A 44 1.68 -0.42 -5.21
CA HIS A 44 3.12 -0.14 -5.20
C HIS A 44 3.52 0.63 -6.45
N GLU A 45 3.14 0.08 -7.60
CA GLU A 45 3.59 0.51 -8.92
C GLU A 45 2.98 1.85 -9.31
N ILE A 46 1.70 2.07 -8.95
CA ILE A 46 0.99 3.29 -9.29
C ILE A 46 1.40 4.48 -8.42
N CYS A 47 2.01 4.26 -7.25
CA CYS A 47 2.24 5.32 -6.29
C CYS A 47 3.31 6.31 -6.81
N PRO A 48 2.94 7.56 -7.15
CA PRO A 48 3.85 8.49 -7.84
C PRO A 48 5.02 8.95 -6.96
N VAL A 49 4.85 8.84 -5.64
CA VAL A 49 5.83 9.24 -4.61
C VAL A 49 6.49 8.04 -3.92
N SER A 50 6.22 6.82 -4.42
CA SER A 50 6.76 5.56 -3.88
C SER A 50 6.57 5.40 -2.36
N ALA A 51 5.42 5.84 -1.83
CA ALA A 51 5.09 5.74 -0.41
C ALA A 51 4.67 4.32 0.02
N VAL A 52 4.16 3.50 -0.90
CA VAL A 52 3.78 2.11 -0.62
C VAL A 52 5.01 1.21 -0.72
N ILE A 53 5.36 0.48 0.35
CA ILE A 53 6.57 -0.37 0.42
C ILE A 53 6.23 -1.76 0.95
N PHE A 54 6.84 -2.78 0.34
CA PHE A 54 6.77 -4.18 0.75
C PHE A 54 7.99 -4.56 1.59
N LYS A 55 7.76 -4.91 2.85
CA LYS A 55 8.82 -5.49 3.69
C LYS A 55 8.95 -6.98 3.38
N LYS A 56 10.15 -7.38 2.98
CA LYS A 56 10.53 -8.80 2.90
C LYS A 56 10.47 -9.42 4.30
N SER A 57 9.95 -10.64 4.40
CA SER A 57 10.03 -11.38 5.66
C SER A 57 11.48 -11.67 5.99
N LEU A 58 11.80 -11.80 7.28
CA LEU A 58 13.15 -12.18 7.72
C LEU A 58 13.59 -13.48 7.05
N LEU A 59 12.69 -14.46 6.98
CA LEU A 59 12.94 -15.73 6.31
C LEU A 59 13.36 -15.53 4.84
N SER A 60 12.64 -14.68 4.08
CA SER A 60 13.00 -14.37 2.68
C SER A 60 14.33 -13.63 2.51
N ARG A 61 14.89 -13.06 3.58
CA ARG A 61 16.25 -12.49 3.59
C ARG A 61 17.31 -13.53 3.92
N LEU A 62 16.98 -14.57 4.68
CA LEU A 62 17.92 -15.61 5.12
C LEU A 62 18.12 -16.72 4.08
N ILE A 63 17.12 -17.00 3.24
CA ILE A 63 17.19 -18.05 2.20
C ILE A 63 17.57 -17.48 0.83
N ARG A 64 18.31 -16.37 0.79
CA ARG A 64 18.87 -15.79 -0.43
C ARG A 64 20.34 -16.10 -0.53
#